data_AF-A0A922JS15-F1
#
_entry.id   AF-A0A922JS15-F1
#
_cell.length_a   1.000
_cell.length_b   1.000
_cell.length_c   1.000
_cell.angle_alpha   90.00
_cell.angle_beta   90.00
_cell.angle_gamma   90.00
#
_symmetry.space_group_name_H-M   'P 1'
#
loop_
_entity.id
_entity.type
_entity.pdbx_description
1 polymer ?
#
loop_
_entity_poly.entity_id
_entity_poly.type
_entity_poly.pdbx_seq_one_letter_code
_entity_poly.pdbx_strand_id
1 'polypeptide(L)'
;MSKCPDLKKCQRVIEVRKLIENTLEVIRLIVDLEGTSKLAEKYCRNMLATENLAKCIPVHVFWAIITVVACTTQMYCLSSDEDKTLELSPLSEKMNSTRDIIKTQIEEFDQQAEEVKKYWERRELPETPTKIVEAFKAMGGSCIIHGSPKKLLNIDVLKNKNVLLLISDVMDISVKEISILKPIFDGIRDLDEPYEIVWIPIVEHWTDEMQAKFEMLQNNMPWYILQRFPSTVDIQIITNEYCSLKNKPIVVVINPQGEVEHPNALHMIRLFGMKAFPFTAGAQKAIMPEGLHVQRKGIIGMPDSGPKLDDRNYTFHYGFDNTTLRNEFSTRLDSICQDLNLNSPSTKIHRHLIQGNEDVQNLRTSLPSFQSNSGWVVLCNDSLGEIVVSDQGTTILNVLEKFDQWKENVRVFGFDHSFMACYERQI
;
A
#
# COMPACT_ATOMS: atom_id res chain seq x y z
N MET A 1 21.03 47.60 49.89
CA MET A 1 21.60 46.91 48.70
C MET A 1 20.52 46.79 47.65
N SER A 2 20.49 47.73 46.70
CA SER A 2 19.54 47.75 45.58
C SER A 2 19.94 46.65 44.57
N LYS A 3 19.05 45.69 44.30
CA LYS A 3 19.24 44.71 43.22
C LYS A 3 18.99 45.44 41.90
N CYS A 4 20.03 45.64 41.10
CA CYS A 4 19.98 46.32 39.81
C CYS A 4 18.94 45.65 38.87
N PRO A 5 17.83 46.33 38.51
CA PRO A 5 16.75 45.77 37.68
C PRO A 5 17.24 45.25 36.31
N ASP A 6 18.24 45.92 35.74
CA ASP A 6 18.82 45.61 34.43
C ASP A 6 19.49 44.22 34.39
N LEU A 7 20.04 43.76 35.52
CA LEU A 7 20.72 42.46 35.60
C LEU A 7 19.74 41.29 35.44
N LYS A 8 18.52 41.42 36.02
CA LYS A 8 17.46 40.41 35.89
C LYS A 8 16.86 40.37 34.48
N LYS A 9 16.78 41.53 33.82
CA LYS A 9 16.30 41.61 32.43
C LYS A 9 17.30 40.96 31.47
N CYS A 10 18.59 41.21 31.65
CA CYS A 10 19.66 40.56 30.87
C CYS A 10 19.68 39.03 31.05
N GLN A 11 19.53 38.54 32.29
CA GLN A 11 19.48 37.11 32.56
C GLN A 11 18.32 36.41 31.85
N ARG A 12 17.13 37.03 31.84
CA ARG A 12 15.94 36.52 31.15
C ARG A 12 16.12 36.47 29.63
N VAL A 13 16.77 37.48 29.04
CA VAL A 13 17.11 37.47 27.60
C VAL A 13 18.04 36.31 27.26
N ILE A 14 19.02 36.01 28.12
CA ILE A 14 19.94 34.88 27.93
C ILE A 14 19.19 33.54 28.00
N GLU A 15 18.24 33.38 28.94
CA GLU A 15 17.43 32.18 29.07
C GLU A 15 16.52 31.94 27.87
N VAL A 16 15.83 32.99 27.40
CA VAL A 16 15.01 32.94 26.18
C VAL A 16 15.86 32.57 24.97
N ARG A 17 17.03 33.19 24.81
CA ARG A 17 17.95 32.88 23.72
C ARG A 17 18.37 31.40 23.72
N LYS A 18 18.79 30.87 24.87
CA LYS A 18 19.17 29.46 25.00
C LYS A 18 18.03 28.51 24.65
N LEU A 19 16.81 28.85 25.07
CA LEU A 19 15.63 28.07 24.76
C LEU A 19 15.33 28.09 23.25
N ILE A 20 15.42 29.25 22.60
CA ILE A 20 15.27 29.37 21.14
C ILE A 20 16.31 28.52 20.40
N GLU A 21 17.58 28.60 20.79
CA GLU A 21 18.66 27.81 20.19
C GLU A 21 18.39 26.30 20.33
N ASN A 22 17.93 25.86 21.50
CA ASN A 22 17.53 24.47 21.75
C ASN A 22 16.32 24.04 20.90
N THR A 23 15.26 24.84 20.88
CA THR A 23 14.05 24.55 20.10
C THR A 23 14.35 24.48 18.59
N LEU A 24 15.25 25.33 18.08
CA LEU A 24 15.69 25.24 16.68
C LEU A 24 16.43 23.94 16.38
N GLU A 25 17.27 23.45 17.30
CA GLU A 25 17.91 22.14 17.16
C GLU A 25 16.88 21.01 17.15
N VAL A 26 15.90 21.03 18.06
CA VAL A 26 14.80 20.06 18.09
C VAL A 26 14.00 20.07 16.79
N ILE A 27 13.68 21.25 16.23
CA ILE A 27 12.96 21.34 14.96
C ILE A 27 13.76 20.70 13.81
N ARG A 28 15.08 20.93 13.75
CA ARG A 28 15.94 20.27 12.75
C ARG A 28 15.91 18.76 12.89
N LEU A 29 16.04 18.25 14.12
CA LEU A 29 15.97 16.81 14.41
C LEU A 29 14.60 16.21 14.05
N ILE A 30 13.50 16.95 14.21
CA ILE A 30 12.17 16.51 13.78
C ILE A 30 12.11 16.37 12.25
N VAL A 31 12.69 17.31 11.50
CA VAL A 31 12.75 17.24 10.03
C VAL A 31 13.59 16.05 9.58
N ASP A 32 14.74 15.82 10.22
CA ASP A 32 15.58 14.66 9.95
C ASP A 32 14.80 13.36 10.25
N LEU A 33 14.12 13.28 11.40
CA LEU A 33 13.27 12.16 11.78
C LEU A 33 12.15 11.91 10.77
N GLU A 34 11.51 12.95 10.24
CA GLU A 34 10.48 12.84 9.22
C GLU A 34 11.05 12.35 7.88
N GLY A 35 12.22 12.84 7.48
CA GLY A 35 12.94 12.36 6.31
C GLY A 35 13.30 10.87 6.42
N THR A 36 13.85 10.48 7.57
CA THR A 36 14.17 9.10 7.92
C THR A 36 12.92 8.23 7.94
N SER A 37 11.82 8.69 8.53
CA SER A 37 10.54 7.97 8.55
C SER A 37 9.99 7.73 7.14
N LYS A 38 10.09 8.72 6.24
CA LYS A 38 9.65 8.56 4.83
C LYS A 38 10.54 7.57 4.07
N LEU A 39 11.84 7.60 4.33
CA LEU A 39 12.79 6.64 3.77
C LEU A 39 12.51 5.22 4.29
N ALA A 40 12.27 5.08 5.59
CA ALA A 40 11.89 3.83 6.24
C ALA A 40 10.56 3.27 5.69
N GLU A 41 9.55 4.12 5.48
CA GLU A 41 8.28 3.72 4.87
C GLU A 41 8.46 3.24 3.42
N LYS A 42 9.47 3.75 2.73
CA LYS A 42 9.84 3.37 1.36
C LYS A 42 10.57 2.01 1.31
N TYR A 43 11.56 1.78 2.18
CA TYR A 43 12.45 0.61 2.09
C TYR A 43 12.20 -0.49 3.12
N CYS A 44 11.53 -0.18 4.24
CA CYS A 44 11.33 -1.05 5.40
C CYS A 44 9.85 -1.01 5.86
N ARG A 45 8.92 -1.00 4.90
CA ARG A 45 7.48 -0.96 5.18
C ARG A 45 7.09 -2.11 6.12
N ASN A 46 6.45 -1.78 7.25
CA ASN A 46 5.99 -2.64 8.36
C ASN A 46 6.96 -2.94 9.52
N MET A 47 8.05 -2.18 9.72
CA MET A 47 8.79 -2.31 10.97
C MET A 47 8.01 -1.65 12.13
N LEU A 48 7.88 -2.28 13.30
CA LEU A 48 7.28 -1.69 14.52
C LEU A 48 7.84 -0.28 14.82
N ALA A 49 9.09 -0.01 14.44
CA ALA A 49 9.74 1.29 14.51
C ALA A 49 9.04 2.37 13.64
N THR A 50 8.60 2.04 12.43
CA THR A 50 7.96 2.98 11.49
C THR A 50 6.59 3.46 11.96
N GLU A 51 5.76 2.58 12.52
CA GLU A 51 4.48 2.99 13.12
C GLU A 51 4.66 3.88 14.35
N ASN A 52 5.67 3.59 15.19
CA ASN A 52 5.96 4.38 16.38
C ASN A 52 6.49 5.77 15.99
N LEU A 53 7.36 5.86 14.99
CA LEU A 53 7.91 7.11 14.46
C LEU A 53 6.80 8.04 13.94
N ALA A 54 5.88 7.52 13.11
CA ALA A 54 4.78 8.30 12.54
C ALA A 54 3.83 8.90 13.60
N LYS A 55 3.62 8.18 14.72
CA LYS A 55 2.78 8.63 15.84
C LYS A 55 3.48 9.66 16.74
N CYS A 56 4.81 9.62 16.81
CA CYS A 56 5.61 10.52 17.66
C CYS A 56 5.84 11.91 17.05
N ILE A 57 5.98 12.02 15.72
CA ILE A 57 6.28 13.29 15.03
C ILE A 57 5.28 14.41 15.39
N PRO A 58 3.93 14.21 15.33
CA PRO A 58 2.97 15.26 15.67
C PRO A 58 3.11 15.77 17.11
N VAL A 59 3.48 14.88 18.04
CA VAL A 59 3.67 15.22 19.45
C VAL A 59 4.90 16.13 19.62
N HIS A 60 6.00 15.82 18.94
CA HIS A 60 7.21 16.65 18.98
C HIS A 60 7.01 18.02 18.33
N VAL A 61 6.30 18.08 17.19
CA VAL A 61 5.91 19.32 16.50
C VAL A 61 5.08 20.21 17.43
N PHE A 62 4.10 19.64 18.12
CA PHE A 62 3.26 20.37 19.07
C PHE A 62 4.09 21.06 20.16
N TRP A 63 5.02 20.33 20.81
CA TRP A 63 5.86 20.91 21.86
C TRP A 63 6.82 21.98 21.35
N ALA A 64 7.34 21.85 20.12
CA ALA A 64 8.17 22.87 19.49
C ALA A 64 7.36 24.16 19.25
N ILE A 65 6.15 24.06 18.71
CA ILE A 65 5.26 25.21 18.48
C ILE A 65 4.93 25.93 19.79
N ILE A 66 4.53 25.20 20.83
CA ILE A 66 4.22 25.76 22.15
C ILE A 66 5.42 26.53 22.71
N THR A 67 6.63 26.00 22.55
CA THR A 67 7.85 26.64 23.04
C THR A 67 8.19 27.92 22.27
N VAL A 68 7.99 27.94 20.94
CA VAL A 68 8.16 29.16 20.12
C VAL A 68 7.18 30.25 20.53
N VAL A 69 5.91 29.89 20.76
CA VAL A 69 4.87 30.83 21.21
C VAL A 69 5.23 31.40 22.59
N ALA A 70 5.67 30.56 23.52
CA ALA A 70 6.11 30.99 24.84
C ALA A 70 7.34 31.94 24.79
N CYS A 71 8.34 31.62 23.96
CA CYS A 71 9.51 32.48 23.75
C CYS A 71 9.11 33.83 23.16
N THR A 72 8.21 33.84 22.17
CA THR A 72 7.71 35.06 21.53
C THR A 72 6.96 35.94 22.52
N THR A 73 6.13 35.31 23.37
CA THR A 73 5.37 36.00 24.41
C THR A 73 6.30 36.62 25.45
N GLN A 74 7.36 35.89 25.85
CA GLN A 74 8.37 36.42 26.75
C GLN A 74 9.18 37.56 26.15
N MET A 75 9.56 37.48 24.87
CA MET A 75 10.22 38.60 24.18
C MET A 75 9.34 39.85 24.13
N TYR A 76 8.03 39.67 23.91
CA TYR A 76 7.06 40.76 23.96
C TYR A 76 6.98 41.38 25.37
N CYS A 77 6.81 40.57 26.43
CA CYS A 77 6.76 41.05 27.82
C CYS A 77 8.05 41.79 28.23
N LEU A 78 9.21 41.30 27.80
CA LEU A 78 10.50 41.96 28.05
C LEU A 78 10.63 43.30 27.30
N SER A 79 9.93 43.47 26.18
CA SER A 79 9.94 44.69 25.37
C SER A 79 8.91 45.72 25.83
N SER A 80 7.79 45.29 26.41
CA SER A 80 6.70 46.16 26.87
C SER A 80 6.82 46.62 28.35
N ASP A 81 7.91 46.26 29.04
CA ASP A 81 8.12 46.50 30.48
C ASP A 81 6.97 45.98 31.38
N GLU A 82 6.21 45.00 30.89
CA GLU A 82 5.22 44.28 31.67
C GLU A 82 5.91 43.30 32.63
N ASP A 83 5.60 43.37 33.92
CA ASP A 83 6.21 42.51 34.97
C ASP A 83 5.72 41.05 34.95
N LYS A 84 4.99 40.66 33.89
CA LYS A 84 4.49 39.30 33.71
C LYS A 84 5.62 38.38 33.27
N THR A 85 5.89 37.37 34.08
CA THR A 85 6.96 36.40 33.82
C THR A 85 6.34 35.01 33.62
N LEU A 86 6.53 34.43 32.44
CA LEU A 86 6.31 33.01 32.16
C LEU A 86 7.52 32.20 32.62
N GLU A 87 7.28 31.15 33.41
CA GLU A 87 8.30 30.17 33.80
C GLU A 87 8.70 29.31 32.59
N LEU A 88 9.92 29.51 32.09
CA LEU A 88 10.44 28.80 30.91
C LEU A 88 11.16 27.49 31.24
N SER A 89 11.48 27.24 32.52
CA SER A 89 12.20 26.04 32.97
C SER A 89 11.52 24.73 32.52
N PRO A 90 10.19 24.57 32.67
CA PRO A 90 9.51 23.34 32.26
C PRO A 90 9.59 23.09 30.75
N LEU A 91 9.57 24.15 29.94
CA LEU A 91 9.71 24.05 28.49
C LEU A 91 11.15 23.71 28.09
N SER A 92 12.13 24.28 28.79
CA SER A 92 13.54 23.95 28.59
C SER A 92 13.83 22.47 28.90
N GLU A 93 13.32 21.95 30.01
CA GLU A 93 13.42 20.53 30.36
C GLU A 93 12.73 19.66 29.32
N LYS A 94 11.51 20.04 28.89
CA LYS A 94 10.75 19.32 27.87
C LYS A 94 11.46 19.27 26.52
N MET A 95 12.10 20.36 26.09
CA MET A 95 12.91 20.42 24.87
C MET A 95 14.15 19.53 24.96
N ASN A 96 14.83 19.53 26.11
CA ASN A 96 15.97 18.62 26.34
C ASN A 96 15.54 17.15 26.25
N SER A 97 14.49 16.75 26.96
CA SER A 97 13.99 15.37 26.88
C SER A 97 13.53 15.00 25.47
N THR A 98 12.91 15.94 24.75
CA THR A 98 12.48 15.70 23.36
C THR A 98 13.68 15.50 22.44
N ARG A 99 14.73 16.32 22.60
CA ARG A 99 15.98 16.18 21.85
C ARG A 99 16.59 14.79 22.06
N ASP A 100 16.69 14.36 23.31
CA ASP A 100 17.31 13.08 23.66
C ASP A 100 16.50 11.90 23.08
N ILE A 101 15.16 11.94 23.20
CA ILE A 101 14.28 10.91 22.62
C ILE A 101 14.47 10.82 21.09
N ILE A 102 14.45 11.95 20.38
CA ILE A 102 14.59 11.93 18.91
C ILE A 102 15.98 11.42 18.50
N LYS A 103 17.05 11.80 19.21
CA LYS A 103 18.40 11.31 18.92
C LYS A 103 18.48 9.79 19.08
N THR A 104 17.98 9.24 20.18
CA THR A 104 17.93 7.78 20.39
C THR A 104 17.14 7.08 19.29
N GLN A 105 15.99 7.63 18.88
CA GLN A 105 15.18 7.05 17.81
C GLN A 105 15.89 7.04 16.45
N ILE A 106 16.65 8.09 16.13
CA ILE A 106 17.47 8.14 14.91
C ILE A 106 18.60 7.10 15.00
N GLU A 107 19.29 7.00 16.13
CA GLU A 107 20.37 6.02 16.34
C GLU A 107 19.88 4.57 16.22
N GLU A 108 18.73 4.24 16.81
CA GLU A 108 18.10 2.93 16.69
C GLU A 108 17.77 2.58 15.24
N PHE A 109 17.27 3.56 14.47
CA PHE A 109 17.00 3.37 13.04
C PHE A 109 18.28 3.16 12.24
N ASP A 110 19.30 4.00 12.45
CA ASP A 110 20.58 3.91 11.73
C ASP A 110 21.27 2.57 12.02
N GLN A 111 21.22 2.10 13.28
CA GLN A 111 21.75 0.79 13.65
C GLN A 111 21.02 -0.35 12.93
N GLN A 112 19.69 -0.30 12.87
CA GLN A 112 18.90 -1.30 12.13
C GLN A 112 19.20 -1.26 10.63
N ALA A 113 19.31 -0.07 10.03
CA ALA A 113 19.66 0.10 8.63
C ALA A 113 21.05 -0.47 8.32
N GLU A 114 22.02 -0.27 9.21
CA GLU A 114 23.38 -0.79 9.09
C GLU A 114 23.44 -2.32 9.30
N GLU A 115 22.63 -2.88 10.19
CA GLU A 115 22.49 -4.34 10.34
C GLU A 115 21.92 -4.98 9.08
N VAL A 116 20.88 -4.36 8.50
CA VAL A 116 20.32 -4.75 7.20
C VAL A 116 21.41 -4.66 6.12
N LYS A 117 22.12 -3.54 6.03
CA LYS A 117 23.21 -3.34 5.06
C LYS A 117 24.34 -4.37 5.20
N LYS A 118 24.79 -4.67 6.43
CA LYS A 118 25.81 -5.70 6.71
C LYS A 118 25.33 -7.13 6.45
N TYR A 119 24.03 -7.38 6.50
CA TYR A 119 23.43 -8.62 6.06
C TYR A 119 23.53 -8.76 4.52
N TRP A 120 23.37 -7.66 3.78
CA TRP A 120 23.53 -7.61 2.31
C TRP A 120 24.99 -7.71 1.85
N GLU A 121 25.92 -6.96 2.46
CA GLU A 121 27.35 -7.00 2.08
C GLU A 121 27.99 -8.39 2.25
N ARG A 122 27.40 -9.24 3.10
CA ARG A 122 27.82 -10.64 3.29
C ARG A 122 27.18 -11.64 2.33
N ARG A 123 26.16 -11.24 1.57
CA ARG A 123 25.53 -12.05 0.52
C ARG A 123 25.80 -11.39 -0.82
N GLU A 124 26.82 -11.84 -1.54
CA GLU A 124 26.95 -11.54 -2.97
C GLU A 124 25.68 -12.03 -3.68
N LEU A 125 24.76 -11.11 -3.97
CA LEU A 125 23.65 -11.40 -4.87
C LEU A 125 24.16 -11.20 -6.29
N PRO A 126 23.97 -12.18 -7.18
CA PRO A 126 24.28 -11.98 -8.59
C PRO A 126 23.42 -10.83 -9.12
N GLU A 127 24.03 -9.96 -9.93
CA GLU A 127 23.43 -8.72 -10.49
C GLU A 127 22.15 -8.94 -11.32
N THR A 128 21.76 -10.19 -11.56
CA THR A 128 20.47 -10.58 -12.15
C THR A 128 20.15 -12.03 -11.72
N PRO A 129 19.03 -12.33 -11.02
CA PRO A 129 18.70 -13.71 -10.68
C PRO A 129 18.32 -14.48 -11.96
N THR A 130 19.22 -15.30 -12.47
CA THR A 130 19.11 -15.93 -13.81
C THR A 130 18.34 -17.25 -13.82
N LYS A 131 17.39 -17.45 -12.89
CA LYS A 131 16.32 -18.48 -12.90
C LYS A 131 15.49 -18.28 -11.64
N ILE A 132 14.17 -18.40 -11.74
CA ILE A 132 13.25 -18.35 -10.58
C ILE A 132 13.71 -19.23 -9.40
N VAL A 133 14.22 -20.43 -9.70
CA VAL A 133 14.77 -21.40 -8.74
C VAL A 133 16.01 -20.86 -8.02
N GLU A 134 16.86 -20.09 -8.70
CA GLU A 134 18.04 -19.46 -8.12
C GLU A 134 17.64 -18.30 -7.20
N ALA A 135 16.64 -17.50 -7.59
CA ALA A 135 16.07 -16.46 -6.73
C ALA A 135 15.55 -17.06 -5.41
N PHE A 136 14.71 -18.09 -5.47
CA PHE A 136 14.21 -18.74 -4.25
C PHE A 136 15.32 -19.39 -3.41
N LYS A 137 16.33 -20.01 -4.04
CA LYS A 137 17.49 -20.54 -3.31
C LYS A 137 18.28 -19.44 -2.61
N ALA A 138 18.46 -18.29 -3.25
CA ALA A 138 19.12 -17.12 -2.66
C ALA A 138 18.36 -16.58 -1.44
N MET A 139 17.03 -16.70 -1.43
CA MET A 139 16.16 -16.38 -0.28
C MET A 139 16.16 -17.46 0.81
N GLY A 140 17.03 -18.47 0.71
CA GLY A 140 17.11 -19.56 1.68
C GLY A 140 15.97 -20.59 1.57
N GLY A 141 15.18 -20.52 0.50
CA GLY A 141 14.13 -21.47 0.15
C GLY A 141 14.68 -22.60 -0.73
N SER A 142 15.34 -23.59 -0.13
CA SER A 142 15.80 -24.78 -0.87
C SER A 142 14.67 -25.80 -1.10
N CYS A 143 13.57 -25.68 -0.37
CA CYS A 143 12.49 -26.66 -0.35
C CYS A 143 11.10 -26.01 -0.40
N ILE A 144 10.17 -26.71 -1.05
CA ILE A 144 8.75 -26.35 -1.13
C ILE A 144 7.89 -27.53 -0.68
N ILE A 145 6.74 -27.24 -0.07
CA ILE A 145 5.75 -28.25 0.34
C ILE A 145 4.76 -28.41 -0.79
N HIS A 146 4.52 -29.64 -1.23
CA HIS A 146 3.41 -29.95 -2.12
C HIS A 146 2.12 -30.00 -1.30
N GLY A 147 1.12 -29.15 -1.55
CA GLY A 147 -0.07 -28.97 -0.70
C GLY A 147 -0.85 -30.24 -0.39
N SER A 148 -0.97 -31.16 -1.36
CA SER A 148 -1.42 -32.54 -1.15
C SER A 148 -0.55 -33.48 -1.99
N PRO A 149 0.37 -34.28 -1.41
CA PRO A 149 0.26 -35.00 -0.12
C PRO A 149 1.04 -34.40 1.06
N LYS A 150 1.33 -33.08 1.09
CA LYS A 150 2.17 -32.41 2.09
C LYS A 150 3.62 -32.92 2.14
N LYS A 151 4.14 -33.32 0.98
CA LYS A 151 5.52 -33.79 0.86
C LYS A 151 6.46 -32.60 0.67
N LEU A 152 7.58 -32.62 1.37
CA LEU A 152 8.66 -31.69 1.14
C LEU A 152 9.46 -32.08 -0.11
N LEU A 153 9.63 -31.13 -1.02
CA LEU A 153 10.30 -31.30 -2.31
C LEU A 153 11.39 -30.25 -2.48
N ASN A 154 12.37 -30.56 -3.34
CA ASN A 154 13.35 -29.57 -3.78
C ASN A 154 12.67 -28.56 -4.71
N ILE A 155 13.03 -27.29 -4.60
CA ILE A 155 12.47 -26.22 -5.44
C ILE A 155 12.78 -26.37 -6.95
N ASP A 156 13.71 -27.24 -7.30
CA ASP A 156 14.02 -27.63 -8.67
C ASP A 156 12.81 -28.16 -9.46
N VAL A 157 11.71 -28.55 -8.80
CA VAL A 157 10.45 -28.91 -9.48
C VAL A 157 9.79 -27.75 -10.25
N LEU A 158 10.20 -26.50 -9.98
CA LEU A 158 9.76 -25.30 -10.69
C LEU A 158 10.66 -24.95 -11.89
N LYS A 159 11.72 -25.72 -12.18
CA LYS A 159 12.60 -25.46 -13.32
C LYS A 159 11.81 -25.53 -14.63
N ASN A 160 12.05 -24.56 -15.51
CA ASN A 160 11.45 -24.45 -16.84
C ASN A 160 9.92 -24.28 -16.84
N LYS A 161 9.32 -23.88 -15.71
CA LYS A 161 7.89 -23.62 -15.58
C LYS A 161 7.62 -22.14 -15.35
N ASN A 162 6.48 -21.68 -15.86
CA ASN A 162 5.89 -20.41 -15.45
C ASN A 162 5.30 -20.58 -14.04
N VAL A 163 5.35 -19.54 -13.22
CA VAL A 163 4.88 -19.59 -11.84
C VAL A 163 3.86 -18.47 -11.58
N LEU A 164 2.69 -18.86 -11.10
CA LEU A 164 1.72 -17.98 -10.44
C LEU A 164 2.09 -17.91 -8.97
N LEU A 165 2.76 -16.83 -8.60
CA LEU A 165 3.23 -16.59 -7.25
C LEU A 165 2.13 -15.88 -6.44
N LEU A 166 1.39 -16.65 -5.67
CA LEU A 166 0.42 -16.15 -4.71
C LEU A 166 1.17 -15.62 -3.48
N ILE A 167 1.09 -14.33 -3.21
CA ILE A 167 1.75 -13.69 -2.07
C ILE A 167 0.68 -13.07 -1.19
N SER A 168 0.68 -13.40 0.10
CA SER A 168 -0.33 -12.88 1.03
C SER A 168 0.11 -12.94 2.48
N ASP A 169 -0.34 -12.00 3.29
CA ASP A 169 -0.35 -12.18 4.75
C ASP A 169 -1.27 -13.36 5.11
N VAL A 170 -0.83 -14.19 6.07
CA VAL A 170 -1.62 -15.34 6.57
C VAL A 170 -2.96 -14.88 7.16
N MET A 171 -3.02 -13.69 7.73
CA MET A 171 -4.22 -13.12 8.32
C MET A 171 -5.17 -12.49 7.29
N ASP A 172 -4.66 -12.04 6.14
CA ASP A 172 -5.49 -11.34 5.16
C ASP A 172 -6.07 -12.23 4.07
N ILE A 173 -5.47 -13.41 3.82
CA ILE A 173 -6.03 -14.35 2.84
C ILE A 173 -7.21 -15.15 3.41
N SER A 174 -8.26 -15.26 2.61
CA SER A 174 -9.49 -15.98 2.95
C SER A 174 -9.65 -17.31 2.18
N VAL A 175 -10.43 -18.25 2.73
CA VAL A 175 -10.79 -19.50 2.04
C VAL A 175 -11.57 -19.24 0.75
N LYS A 176 -12.35 -18.14 0.69
CA LYS A 176 -13.02 -17.71 -0.53
C LYS A 176 -12.01 -17.41 -1.64
N GLU A 177 -10.94 -16.67 -1.33
CA GLU A 177 -9.89 -16.34 -2.31
C GLU A 177 -9.11 -17.56 -2.77
N ILE A 178 -8.79 -18.49 -1.86
CA ILE A 178 -8.19 -19.78 -2.21
C ILE A 178 -9.11 -20.54 -3.17
N SER A 179 -10.43 -20.50 -2.95
CA SER A 179 -11.39 -21.23 -3.79
C SER A 179 -11.48 -20.68 -5.21
N ILE A 180 -11.15 -19.40 -5.44
CA ILE A 180 -11.08 -18.79 -6.78
C ILE A 180 -9.91 -19.38 -7.58
N LEU A 181 -8.83 -19.79 -6.92
CA LEU A 181 -7.63 -20.36 -7.57
C LEU A 181 -7.74 -21.86 -7.85
N LYS A 182 -8.66 -22.59 -7.21
CA LYS A 182 -8.82 -24.04 -7.46
C LYS A 182 -9.21 -24.36 -8.91
N PRO A 183 -10.21 -23.70 -9.53
CA PRO A 183 -10.51 -23.91 -10.94
C PRO A 183 -9.36 -23.55 -11.88
N ILE A 184 -8.50 -22.60 -11.46
CA ILE A 184 -7.31 -22.22 -12.22
C ILE A 184 -6.26 -23.33 -12.17
N PHE A 185 -6.01 -23.87 -10.98
CA PHE A 185 -5.10 -24.99 -10.77
C PHE A 185 -5.52 -26.23 -11.57
N ASP A 186 -6.81 -26.59 -11.52
CA ASP A 186 -7.34 -27.73 -12.26
C ASP A 186 -7.29 -27.46 -13.78
N GLY A 187 -7.68 -26.26 -14.22
CA GLY A 187 -7.65 -25.88 -15.64
C GLY A 187 -6.24 -25.87 -16.24
N ILE A 188 -5.22 -25.42 -15.51
CA ILE A 188 -3.82 -25.49 -15.94
C ILE A 188 -3.38 -26.95 -16.15
N ARG A 189 -3.77 -27.84 -15.23
CA ARG A 189 -3.44 -29.27 -15.31
C ARG A 189 -4.17 -29.97 -16.44
N ASP A 190 -5.43 -29.62 -16.68
CA ASP A 190 -6.22 -30.18 -17.78
C ASP A 190 -5.66 -29.78 -19.16
N LEU A 191 -5.04 -28.60 -19.25
CA LEU A 191 -4.35 -28.13 -20.46
C LEU A 191 -2.93 -28.70 -20.64
N ASP A 192 -2.38 -29.39 -19.63
CA ASP A 192 -0.99 -29.90 -19.60
C ASP A 192 0.07 -28.80 -19.85
N GLU A 193 -0.20 -27.58 -19.38
CA GLU A 193 0.68 -26.42 -19.55
C GLU A 193 1.74 -26.36 -18.44
N PRO A 194 2.97 -25.87 -18.71
CA PRO A 194 4.07 -25.83 -17.75
C PRO A 194 3.92 -24.65 -16.78
N TYR A 195 2.78 -24.55 -16.10
CA TYR A 195 2.47 -23.53 -15.10
C TYR A 195 2.28 -24.17 -13.73
N GLU A 196 2.76 -23.50 -12.67
CA GLU A 196 2.56 -23.93 -11.29
C GLU A 196 2.10 -22.77 -10.42
N ILE A 197 1.27 -23.07 -9.42
CA ILE A 197 0.89 -22.11 -8.39
C ILE A 197 1.78 -22.32 -7.18
N VAL A 198 2.36 -21.24 -6.65
CA VAL A 198 3.20 -21.26 -5.44
C VAL A 198 2.69 -20.21 -4.47
N TRP A 199 2.36 -20.62 -3.24
CA TRP A 199 2.02 -19.70 -2.16
C TRP A 199 3.26 -19.29 -1.37
N ILE A 200 3.50 -17.98 -1.27
CA ILE A 200 4.40 -17.33 -0.30
C ILE A 200 3.53 -16.68 0.79
N PRO A 201 3.36 -17.36 1.92
CA PRO A 201 2.86 -16.74 3.15
C PRO A 201 3.83 -15.66 3.67
N ILE A 202 3.30 -14.48 4.00
CA ILE A 202 4.02 -13.41 4.72
C ILE A 202 3.63 -13.48 6.19
N VAL A 203 4.63 -13.59 7.07
CA VAL A 203 4.45 -13.53 8.53
C VAL A 203 5.66 -12.81 9.14
N GLU A 204 5.42 -11.72 9.86
CA GLU A 204 6.49 -10.98 10.56
C GLU A 204 6.87 -11.69 11.87
N HIS A 205 5.87 -12.04 12.68
CA HIS A 205 6.03 -12.75 13.95
C HIS A 205 4.96 -13.82 14.09
N TRP A 206 5.36 -15.07 14.32
CA TRP A 206 4.43 -16.17 14.52
C TRP A 206 3.73 -16.06 15.87
N THR A 207 2.41 -16.19 15.85
CA THR A 207 1.57 -16.46 17.02
C THR A 207 0.87 -17.81 16.86
N ASP A 208 0.42 -18.40 17.96
CA ASP A 208 -0.33 -19.67 17.91
C ASP A 208 -1.59 -19.57 17.04
N GLU A 209 -2.24 -18.40 17.03
CA GLU A 209 -3.40 -18.11 16.17
C GLU A 209 -3.02 -18.11 14.68
N MET A 210 -1.93 -17.43 14.32
CA MET A 210 -1.42 -17.41 12.94
C MET A 210 -0.98 -18.79 12.47
N GLN A 211 -0.37 -19.59 13.35
CA GLN A 211 0.02 -20.97 13.08
C GLN A 211 -1.21 -21.84 12.78
N ALA A 212 -2.24 -21.77 13.63
CA ALA A 212 -3.49 -22.51 13.42
C ALA A 212 -4.19 -22.09 12.11
N LYS A 213 -4.21 -20.78 11.81
CA LYS A 213 -4.77 -20.27 10.56
C LYS A 213 -3.97 -20.73 9.35
N PHE A 214 -2.64 -20.70 9.41
CA PHE A 214 -1.76 -21.19 8.36
C PHE A 214 -2.04 -22.66 8.03
N GLU A 215 -2.14 -23.52 9.05
CA GLU A 215 -2.43 -24.95 8.87
C GLU A 215 -3.81 -25.18 8.24
N MET A 216 -4.82 -24.40 8.67
CA MET A 216 -6.17 -24.41 8.09
C MET A 216 -6.15 -24.00 6.61
N LEU A 217 -5.44 -22.93 6.26
CA LEU A 217 -5.33 -22.44 4.88
C LEU A 217 -4.57 -23.44 4.01
N GLN A 218 -3.45 -23.98 4.50
CA GLN A 218 -2.66 -25.01 3.83
C GLN A 218 -3.51 -26.22 3.44
N ASN A 219 -4.42 -26.68 4.31
CA ASN A 219 -5.32 -27.80 4.00
C ASN A 219 -6.24 -27.56 2.80
N ASN A 220 -6.44 -26.31 2.42
CA ASN A 220 -7.30 -25.91 1.30
C ASN A 220 -6.54 -25.69 -0.01
N MET A 221 -5.20 -25.81 -0.01
CA MET A 221 -4.34 -25.53 -1.15
C MET A 221 -3.75 -26.83 -1.72
N PRO A 222 -4.11 -27.23 -2.95
CA PRO A 222 -3.54 -28.42 -3.59
C PRO A 222 -2.13 -28.17 -4.18
N TRP A 223 -1.77 -26.91 -4.42
CA TRP A 223 -0.54 -26.47 -5.07
C TRP A 223 0.66 -26.33 -4.11
N TYR A 224 1.77 -25.76 -4.57
CA TYR A 224 3.01 -25.66 -3.78
C TYR A 224 2.98 -24.51 -2.77
N ILE A 225 3.63 -24.71 -1.62
CA ILE A 225 3.74 -23.72 -0.55
C ILE A 225 5.21 -23.60 -0.17
N LEU A 226 5.72 -22.37 -0.09
CA LEU A 226 7.10 -22.14 0.34
C LEU A 226 7.25 -22.42 1.84
N GLN A 227 8.15 -23.32 2.22
CA GLN A 227 8.31 -23.74 3.63
C GLN A 227 9.00 -22.69 4.50
N ARG A 228 10.01 -22.01 3.94
CA ARG A 228 10.77 -20.99 4.66
C ARG A 228 10.29 -19.62 4.21
N PHE A 229 9.62 -18.93 5.13
CA PHE A 229 9.02 -17.62 4.92
C PHE A 229 10.14 -16.60 4.69
N PRO A 230 10.23 -15.99 3.49
CA PRO A 230 11.16 -14.90 3.24
C PRO A 230 10.79 -13.73 4.16
N SER A 231 11.78 -12.93 4.58
CA SER A 231 11.50 -11.67 5.27
C SER A 231 10.70 -10.74 4.36
N THR A 232 9.97 -9.76 4.92
CA THR A 232 9.22 -8.75 4.14
C THR A 232 10.09 -8.07 3.08
N VAL A 233 11.39 -7.92 3.34
CA VAL A 233 12.38 -7.34 2.43
C VAL A 233 12.70 -8.29 1.25
N ASP A 234 12.81 -9.60 1.50
CA ASP A 234 13.02 -10.59 0.43
C ASP A 234 11.84 -10.59 -0.57
N ILE A 235 10.62 -10.36 -0.09
CA ILE A 235 9.39 -10.31 -0.91
C ILE A 235 9.31 -9.02 -1.74
N GLN A 236 9.69 -7.88 -1.17
CA GLN A 236 9.72 -6.58 -1.88
C GLN A 236 10.67 -6.60 -3.09
N ILE A 237 11.73 -7.42 -3.05
CA ILE A 237 12.68 -7.57 -4.16
C ILE A 237 12.08 -8.42 -5.30
N ILE A 238 11.40 -9.54 -5.00
CA ILE A 238 10.72 -10.36 -6.05
C ILE A 238 9.60 -9.55 -6.71
N THR A 239 8.89 -8.79 -5.90
CA THR A 239 7.67 -8.08 -6.32
C THR A 239 7.95 -6.71 -6.92
N ASN A 240 9.19 -6.22 -6.79
CA ASN A 240 9.68 -4.93 -7.26
C ASN A 240 8.93 -3.75 -6.58
N GLU A 241 9.34 -2.48 -6.76
CA GLU A 241 8.72 -1.28 -6.14
C GLU A 241 7.18 -1.13 -6.40
N TYR A 242 6.61 -2.00 -7.24
CA TYR A 242 5.22 -1.97 -7.72
C TYR A 242 4.21 -2.67 -6.80
N CYS A 243 4.63 -3.55 -5.89
CA CYS A 243 3.67 -4.21 -5.00
C CYS A 243 3.44 -3.37 -3.75
N SER A 244 2.45 -2.48 -3.83
CA SER A 244 1.83 -1.93 -2.62
C SER A 244 1.07 -3.06 -1.91
N LEU A 245 1.78 -3.87 -1.13
CA LEU A 245 1.20 -4.84 -0.20
C LEU A 245 0.52 -4.08 0.94
N LYS A 246 -0.64 -3.48 0.66
CA LYS A 246 -1.64 -3.12 1.67
C LYS A 246 -2.64 -4.27 1.73
N ASN A 247 -2.32 -5.27 2.56
CA ASN A 247 -3.25 -6.21 3.18
C ASN A 247 -4.15 -7.04 2.26
N LYS A 248 -3.74 -7.32 1.02
CA LYS A 248 -4.52 -8.16 0.10
C LYS A 248 -3.60 -9.16 -0.62
N PRO A 249 -4.08 -10.39 -0.87
CA PRO A 249 -3.33 -11.34 -1.67
C PRO A 249 -3.11 -10.79 -3.07
N ILE A 250 -1.95 -11.06 -3.64
CA ILE A 250 -1.60 -10.77 -5.03
C ILE A 250 -1.15 -12.05 -5.72
N VAL A 251 -1.28 -12.10 -7.04
CA VAL A 251 -0.75 -13.20 -7.86
C VAL A 251 0.19 -12.63 -8.90
N VAL A 252 1.50 -12.80 -8.72
CA VAL A 252 2.51 -12.38 -9.69
C VAL A 252 2.72 -13.50 -10.70
N VAL A 253 2.77 -13.20 -11.99
CA VAL A 253 3.07 -14.18 -13.04
C VAL A 253 4.53 -14.01 -13.45
N ILE A 254 5.30 -15.09 -13.32
CA ILE A 254 6.74 -15.10 -13.56
C ILE A 254 7.07 -16.19 -14.59
N ASN A 255 7.87 -15.86 -15.60
CA ASN A 255 8.30 -16.81 -16.62
C ASN A 255 9.50 -17.68 -16.14
N PRO A 256 9.88 -18.75 -16.86
CA PRO A 256 11.01 -19.60 -16.47
C PRO A 256 12.35 -18.88 -16.30
N GLN A 257 12.53 -17.76 -17.00
CA GLN A 257 13.72 -16.92 -16.95
C GLN A 257 13.77 -16.07 -15.67
N GLY A 258 12.66 -16.00 -14.91
CA GLY A 258 12.54 -15.20 -13.69
C GLY A 258 12.02 -13.79 -13.93
N GLU A 259 11.52 -13.48 -15.13
CA GLU A 259 10.98 -12.17 -15.48
C GLU A 259 9.48 -12.11 -15.13
N VAL A 260 9.02 -10.94 -14.69
CA VAL A 260 7.62 -10.71 -14.33
C VAL A 260 6.80 -10.43 -15.60
N GLU A 261 5.94 -11.37 -15.97
CA GLU A 261 5.00 -11.26 -17.10
C GLU A 261 3.72 -10.51 -16.72
N HIS A 262 3.35 -10.53 -15.43
CA HIS A 262 2.25 -9.76 -14.88
C HIS A 262 2.45 -9.47 -13.39
N PRO A 263 2.42 -8.19 -12.94
CA PRO A 263 2.68 -7.83 -11.54
C PRO A 263 1.56 -8.25 -10.58
N ASN A 264 0.29 -8.23 -11.00
CA ASN A 264 -0.83 -8.75 -10.19
C ASN A 264 -2.01 -9.30 -11.04
N ALA A 265 -1.95 -10.57 -11.41
CA ALA A 265 -2.97 -11.25 -12.21
C ALA A 265 -4.22 -11.66 -11.40
N LEU A 266 -4.24 -11.50 -10.08
CA LEU A 266 -5.33 -12.00 -9.24
C LEU A 266 -6.68 -11.38 -9.65
N HIS A 267 -6.68 -10.11 -10.00
CA HIS A 267 -7.92 -9.45 -10.40
C HIS A 267 -8.47 -10.01 -11.72
N MET A 268 -7.61 -10.20 -12.71
CA MET A 268 -8.00 -10.81 -13.98
C MET A 268 -8.50 -12.25 -13.78
N ILE A 269 -7.86 -13.01 -12.88
CA ILE A 269 -8.32 -14.35 -12.50
C ILE A 269 -9.74 -14.31 -11.89
N ARG A 270 -10.00 -13.35 -10.98
CA ARG A 270 -11.34 -13.19 -10.36
C ARG A 270 -12.42 -12.91 -11.40
N LEU A 271 -12.10 -12.09 -12.39
CA LEU A 271 -13.04 -11.63 -13.40
C LEU A 271 -13.32 -12.67 -14.48
N PHE A 272 -12.26 -13.27 -15.04
CA PHE A 272 -12.35 -14.06 -16.26
C PHE A 272 -12.05 -15.55 -16.04
N GLY A 273 -11.58 -15.93 -14.85
CA GLY A 273 -11.17 -17.30 -14.55
C GLY A 273 -10.13 -17.81 -15.55
N MET A 274 -10.27 -19.07 -15.97
CA MET A 274 -9.36 -19.69 -16.94
C MET A 274 -9.35 -19.05 -18.33
N LYS A 275 -10.36 -18.24 -18.69
CA LYS A 275 -10.37 -17.56 -20.00
C LYS A 275 -9.22 -16.57 -20.15
N ALA A 276 -8.70 -16.06 -19.04
CA ALA A 276 -7.59 -15.11 -19.00
C ALA A 276 -6.20 -15.76 -19.08
N PHE A 277 -6.10 -17.10 -19.13
CA PHE A 277 -4.84 -17.78 -19.35
C PHE A 277 -4.18 -17.31 -20.67
N PRO A 278 -2.87 -17.02 -20.74
CA PRO A 278 -1.78 -17.34 -19.79
C PRO A 278 -1.54 -16.35 -18.64
N PHE A 279 -2.50 -15.46 -18.35
CA PHE A 279 -2.45 -14.48 -17.27
C PHE A 279 -1.33 -13.42 -17.39
N THR A 280 -0.76 -13.23 -18.58
CA THR A 280 0.24 -12.21 -18.85
C THR A 280 -0.39 -10.83 -19.04
N ALA A 281 0.39 -9.75 -18.97
CA ALA A 281 -0.11 -8.41 -19.28
C ALA A 281 -0.65 -8.30 -20.73
N GLY A 282 -0.09 -9.08 -21.66
CA GLY A 282 -0.61 -9.20 -23.02
C GLY A 282 -1.98 -9.88 -23.06
N ALA A 283 -2.17 -10.97 -22.32
CA ALA A 283 -3.46 -11.66 -22.19
C ALA A 283 -4.53 -10.76 -21.56
N GLN A 284 -4.15 -9.99 -20.52
CA GLN A 284 -5.03 -8.99 -19.91
C GLN A 284 -5.50 -7.98 -20.96
N LYS A 285 -4.60 -7.42 -21.77
CA LYS A 285 -5.00 -6.50 -22.83
C LYS A 285 -5.93 -7.15 -23.86
N ALA A 286 -5.70 -8.41 -24.23
CA ALA A 286 -6.51 -9.08 -25.24
C ALA A 286 -7.91 -9.49 -24.75
N ILE A 287 -8.05 -9.83 -23.47
CA ILE A 287 -9.35 -10.27 -22.90
C ILE A 287 -10.22 -9.09 -22.45
N MET A 288 -9.62 -7.92 -22.22
CA MET A 288 -10.39 -6.73 -21.89
C MET A 288 -11.24 -6.32 -23.10
N PRO A 289 -12.54 -6.09 -22.90
CA PRO A 289 -13.41 -5.55 -23.94
C PRO A 289 -12.92 -4.17 -24.42
N GLU A 290 -13.08 -3.85 -25.70
CA GLU A 290 -12.52 -2.63 -26.29
C GLU A 290 -12.91 -1.34 -25.55
N GLY A 291 -14.14 -1.27 -25.00
CA GLY A 291 -14.63 -0.14 -24.21
C GLY A 291 -14.08 -0.03 -22.77
N LEU A 292 -13.36 -1.03 -22.28
CA LEU A 292 -12.72 -1.09 -20.96
C LEU A 292 -11.19 -1.06 -21.02
N HIS A 293 -10.59 -0.89 -22.21
CA HIS A 293 -9.14 -0.75 -22.32
C HIS A 293 -8.65 0.50 -21.62
N VAL A 294 -7.98 0.30 -20.48
CA VAL A 294 -7.29 1.36 -19.76
C VAL A 294 -5.98 1.68 -20.51
N GLN A 295 -5.93 2.84 -21.17
CA GLN A 295 -4.67 3.34 -21.72
C GLN A 295 -3.80 3.85 -20.58
N ARG A 296 -2.79 3.07 -20.19
CA ARG A 296 -1.66 3.61 -19.42
C ARG A 296 -1.03 4.72 -20.27
N LYS A 297 -1.25 5.99 -19.93
CA LYS A 297 -0.47 7.08 -20.53
C LYS A 297 0.99 6.81 -20.19
N GLY A 298 1.76 6.45 -21.20
CA GLY A 298 3.15 6.02 -21.03
C GLY A 298 3.96 7.08 -20.28
N ILE A 299 4.67 6.64 -19.24
CA ILE A 299 5.86 7.35 -18.79
C ILE A 299 6.94 7.03 -19.83
N ILE A 300 6.94 7.81 -20.92
CA ILE A 300 8.07 7.89 -21.83
C ILE A 300 9.07 8.85 -21.16
N GLY A 301 10.19 8.31 -20.69
CA GLY A 301 11.33 9.06 -20.16
C GLY A 301 11.29 9.27 -18.65
N MET A 302 12.33 8.79 -17.96
CA MET A 302 12.65 9.23 -16.60
C MET A 302 12.94 10.75 -16.63
N PRO A 303 12.27 11.57 -15.80
CA PRO A 303 12.80 12.87 -15.42
C PRO A 303 13.79 12.67 -14.26
N ASP A 304 14.92 13.37 -14.28
CA ASP A 304 15.95 13.42 -13.21
C ASP A 304 15.46 13.99 -11.86
N SER A 305 14.15 14.18 -11.70
CA SER A 305 13.49 14.57 -10.47
C SER A 305 12.48 13.48 -10.13
N GLY A 306 12.69 12.79 -9.00
CA GLY A 306 11.95 11.61 -8.56
C GLY A 306 10.42 11.71 -8.59
N PRO A 307 9.71 10.62 -8.19
CA PRO A 307 8.27 10.49 -8.39
C PRO A 307 7.52 11.68 -7.79
N LYS A 308 6.92 12.51 -8.67
CA LYS A 308 5.94 13.52 -8.26
C LYS A 308 4.71 12.81 -7.73
N LEU A 309 4.06 13.43 -6.74
CA LEU A 309 2.77 13.02 -6.16
C LEU A 309 1.81 12.63 -7.29
N ASP A 310 1.58 11.32 -7.45
CA ASP A 310 0.97 10.75 -8.65
C ASP A 310 -0.50 11.19 -8.76
N ASP A 311 -0.88 11.81 -9.87
CA ASP A 311 -2.27 12.13 -10.20
C ASP A 311 -3.04 10.81 -10.31
N ARG A 312 -3.83 10.46 -9.30
CA ARG A 312 -4.58 9.20 -9.27
C ARG A 312 -5.86 9.35 -10.07
N ASN A 313 -5.84 8.83 -11.28
CA ASN A 313 -6.98 8.80 -12.20
C ASN A 313 -7.76 7.50 -12.04
N TYR A 314 -9.08 7.63 -11.91
CA TYR A 314 -10.02 6.53 -11.85
C TYR A 314 -11.10 6.72 -12.92
N THR A 315 -11.63 5.64 -13.47
CA THR A 315 -12.76 5.68 -14.41
C THR A 315 -13.86 4.72 -13.99
N PHE A 316 -15.09 5.22 -13.85
CA PHE A 316 -16.28 4.39 -13.73
C PHE A 316 -16.84 4.12 -15.12
N HIS A 317 -16.76 2.87 -15.57
CA HIS A 317 -17.50 2.37 -16.72
C HIS A 317 -18.80 1.76 -16.25
N TYR A 318 -19.94 2.18 -16.79
CA TYR A 318 -21.23 1.68 -16.30
C TYR A 318 -22.30 1.63 -17.37
N GLY A 319 -23.27 0.76 -17.15
CA GLY A 319 -24.46 0.61 -17.98
C GLY A 319 -25.65 0.21 -17.13
N PHE A 320 -26.78 0.89 -17.33
CA PHE A 320 -28.04 0.62 -16.62
C PHE A 320 -29.18 0.52 -17.62
N ASP A 321 -29.94 -0.57 -17.52
CA ASP A 321 -31.17 -0.77 -18.29
C ASP A 321 -32.29 0.15 -17.75
N ASN A 322 -32.30 0.41 -16.44
CA ASN A 322 -33.25 1.30 -15.77
C ASN A 322 -32.76 2.76 -15.77
N THR A 323 -33.55 3.65 -16.37
CA THR A 323 -33.23 5.08 -16.48
C THR A 323 -33.17 5.81 -15.13
N THR A 324 -33.98 5.40 -14.16
CA THR A 324 -34.03 6.00 -12.81
C THR A 324 -32.75 5.67 -12.04
N LEU A 325 -32.37 4.39 -11.97
CA LEU A 325 -31.14 3.95 -11.31
C LEU A 325 -29.90 4.59 -11.96
N ARG A 326 -29.90 4.73 -13.29
CA ARG A 326 -28.82 5.42 -14.01
C ARG A 326 -28.66 6.87 -13.57
N ASN A 327 -29.77 7.59 -13.43
CA ASN A 327 -29.76 9.00 -13.06
C ASN A 327 -29.34 9.18 -11.60
N GLU A 328 -29.81 8.29 -10.72
CA GLU A 328 -29.41 8.24 -9.31
C GLU A 328 -27.91 7.99 -9.16
N PHE A 329 -27.39 6.97 -9.84
CA PHE A 329 -25.96 6.68 -9.90
C PHE A 329 -25.13 7.87 -10.40
N SER A 330 -25.55 8.47 -11.52
CA SER A 330 -24.82 9.61 -12.11
C SER A 330 -24.84 10.82 -11.17
N THR A 331 -25.97 11.11 -10.53
CA THR A 331 -26.11 12.21 -9.56
C THR A 331 -25.22 11.99 -8.35
N ARG A 332 -25.16 10.76 -7.82
CA ARG A 332 -24.32 10.46 -6.67
C ARG A 332 -22.83 10.56 -7.02
N LEU A 333 -22.44 10.05 -8.19
CA LEU A 333 -21.07 10.16 -8.67
C LEU A 333 -20.66 11.62 -8.88
N ASP A 334 -21.54 12.46 -9.43
CA ASP A 334 -21.28 13.90 -9.61
C ASP A 334 -21.05 14.62 -8.28
N SER A 335 -21.85 14.29 -7.26
CA SER A 335 -21.66 14.82 -5.90
C SER A 335 -20.30 14.43 -5.32
N ILE A 336 -19.85 13.20 -5.55
CA ILE A 336 -18.55 12.70 -5.07
C ILE A 336 -17.41 13.43 -5.81
N CYS A 337 -17.50 13.55 -7.13
CA CYS A 337 -16.51 14.28 -7.93
C CYS A 337 -16.37 15.74 -7.48
N GLN A 338 -17.48 16.42 -7.16
CA GLN A 338 -17.45 17.79 -6.65
C GLN A 338 -16.74 17.89 -5.29
N ASP A 339 -17.03 16.98 -4.35
CA ASP A 339 -16.37 16.95 -3.05
C ASP A 339 -14.87 16.67 -3.20
N LEU A 340 -14.49 15.68 -4.01
CA LEU A 340 -13.10 15.31 -4.24
C LEU A 340 -12.31 16.42 -4.94
N ASN A 341 -12.92 17.19 -5.85
CA ASN A 341 -12.25 18.34 -6.46
C ASN A 341 -11.87 19.43 -5.44
N LEU A 342 -12.66 19.57 -4.36
CA LEU A 342 -12.39 20.52 -3.28
C LEU A 342 -11.42 19.94 -2.24
N ASN A 343 -11.61 18.67 -1.89
CA ASN A 343 -10.96 18.06 -0.75
C ASN A 343 -9.76 17.18 -1.11
N SER A 344 -9.70 16.60 -2.31
CA SER A 344 -8.65 15.66 -2.72
C SER A 344 -8.26 15.90 -4.20
N PRO A 345 -7.69 17.07 -4.55
CA PRO A 345 -7.51 17.48 -5.95
C PRO A 345 -6.55 16.59 -6.76
N SER A 346 -5.73 15.77 -6.10
CA SER A 346 -4.88 14.76 -6.74
C SER A 346 -5.63 13.52 -7.22
N THR A 347 -6.90 13.36 -6.82
CA THR A 347 -7.77 12.24 -7.20
C THR A 347 -8.75 12.70 -8.26
N LYS A 348 -8.65 12.16 -9.47
CA LYS A 348 -9.55 12.49 -10.59
C LYS A 348 -10.42 11.29 -10.92
N ILE A 349 -11.71 11.52 -11.02
CA ILE A 349 -12.69 10.48 -11.38
C ILE A 349 -13.34 10.85 -12.71
N HIS A 350 -13.23 9.95 -13.68
CA HIS A 350 -13.89 10.01 -14.96
C HIS A 350 -15.08 9.05 -14.99
N ARG A 351 -16.00 9.32 -15.92
CA ARG A 351 -17.20 8.51 -16.13
C ARG A 351 -17.30 8.13 -17.61
N HIS A 352 -17.58 6.86 -17.85
CA HIS A 352 -17.79 6.32 -19.18
C HIS A 352 -19.08 5.51 -19.19
N LEU A 353 -20.16 6.17 -19.62
CA LEU A 353 -21.45 5.52 -19.83
C LEU A 353 -21.40 4.74 -21.14
N ILE A 354 -21.51 3.41 -21.07
CA ILE A 354 -21.51 2.55 -22.25
C ILE A 354 -22.96 2.33 -22.68
N GLN A 355 -23.31 2.81 -23.87
CA GLN A 355 -24.65 2.72 -24.46
C GLN A 355 -24.58 1.99 -25.81
N GLY A 356 -25.46 1.01 -26.02
CA GLY A 356 -25.56 0.29 -27.29
C GLY A 356 -25.69 -1.21 -27.08
N ASN A 357 -26.50 -1.87 -27.91
CA ASN A 357 -26.71 -3.31 -27.78
C ASN A 357 -25.43 -4.10 -28.12
N GLU A 358 -24.66 -3.74 -29.15
CA GLU A 358 -23.47 -4.53 -29.53
C GLU A 358 -22.35 -4.48 -28.48
N ASP A 359 -21.98 -3.29 -28.00
CA ASP A 359 -20.95 -3.13 -26.96
C ASP A 359 -21.35 -3.80 -25.64
N VAL A 360 -22.62 -3.61 -25.21
CA VAL A 360 -23.14 -4.23 -23.99
C VAL A 360 -23.28 -5.75 -24.14
N GLN A 361 -23.62 -6.28 -25.31
CA GLN A 361 -23.68 -7.73 -25.55
C GLN A 361 -22.29 -8.37 -25.52
N ASN A 362 -21.29 -7.73 -26.13
CA ASN A 362 -19.89 -8.17 -26.04
C ASN A 362 -19.42 -8.18 -24.58
N LEU A 363 -19.74 -7.14 -23.81
CA LEU A 363 -19.46 -7.07 -22.37
C LEU A 363 -20.21 -8.16 -21.56
N ARG A 364 -21.50 -8.40 -21.84
CA ARG A 364 -22.35 -9.42 -21.19
C ARG A 364 -21.82 -10.84 -21.27
N THR A 365 -21.05 -11.16 -22.30
CA THR A 365 -20.41 -12.47 -22.44
C THR A 365 -19.10 -12.62 -21.65
N SER A 366 -18.52 -11.50 -21.20
CA SER A 366 -17.17 -11.42 -20.64
C SER A 366 -17.12 -11.47 -19.10
N LEU A 367 -18.04 -10.81 -18.37
CA LEU A 367 -18.12 -10.86 -16.90
C LEU A 367 -19.51 -11.25 -16.38
N PRO A 368 -19.61 -12.00 -15.27
CA PRO A 368 -20.89 -12.36 -14.65
C PRO A 368 -21.72 -11.15 -14.18
N SER A 369 -21.07 -10.07 -13.76
CA SER A 369 -21.71 -8.83 -13.28
C SER A 369 -22.59 -8.16 -14.34
N PHE A 370 -22.27 -8.31 -15.62
CA PHE A 370 -23.01 -7.72 -16.73
C PHE A 370 -24.37 -8.37 -17.00
N GLN A 371 -24.63 -9.55 -16.41
CA GLN A 371 -25.90 -10.27 -16.56
C GLN A 371 -26.99 -9.75 -15.60
N SER A 372 -26.68 -8.77 -14.76
CA SER A 372 -27.65 -8.21 -13.81
C SER A 372 -28.68 -7.29 -14.48
N ASN A 373 -29.96 -7.49 -14.13
CA ASN A 373 -31.07 -6.60 -14.50
C ASN A 373 -31.01 -5.22 -13.79
N SER A 374 -30.15 -5.08 -12.76
CA SER A 374 -29.99 -3.84 -11.99
C SER A 374 -28.90 -2.90 -12.53
N GLY A 375 -28.38 -3.18 -13.72
CA GLY A 375 -27.21 -2.51 -14.29
C GLY A 375 -25.90 -3.06 -13.76
N TRP A 376 -24.80 -2.56 -14.31
CA TRP A 376 -23.43 -2.99 -14.02
C TRP A 376 -22.51 -1.78 -13.94
N VAL A 377 -21.47 -1.91 -13.11
CA VAL A 377 -20.45 -0.89 -12.92
C VAL A 377 -19.08 -1.55 -12.79
N VAL A 378 -18.11 -1.02 -13.50
CA VAL A 378 -16.68 -1.36 -13.43
C VAL A 378 -15.90 -0.12 -13.05
N LEU A 379 -15.18 -0.16 -11.94
CA LEU A 379 -14.27 0.90 -11.50
C LEU A 379 -12.84 0.52 -11.89
N CYS A 380 -12.17 1.37 -12.66
CA CYS A 380 -10.78 1.24 -13.05
C CYS A 380 -9.90 2.26 -12.31
N ASN A 381 -8.70 1.85 -11.92
CA ASN A 381 -7.60 2.75 -11.57
C ASN A 381 -6.72 2.91 -12.81
N ASP A 382 -6.88 4.03 -13.49
CA ASP A 382 -6.22 4.30 -14.77
C ASP A 382 -4.71 4.47 -14.62
N SER A 383 -4.27 4.91 -13.44
CA SER A 383 -2.86 5.13 -13.09
C SER A 383 -2.12 3.79 -12.98
N LEU A 384 -2.78 2.79 -12.41
CA LEU A 384 -2.25 1.44 -12.23
C LEU A 384 -2.56 0.51 -13.41
N GLY A 385 -3.51 0.87 -14.28
CA GLY A 385 -3.96 -0.01 -15.35
C GLY A 385 -4.78 -1.21 -14.83
N GLU A 386 -5.39 -1.06 -13.66
CA GLU A 386 -6.07 -2.15 -12.95
C GLU A 386 -7.58 -1.87 -12.85
N ILE A 387 -8.39 -2.93 -12.91
CA ILE A 387 -9.79 -2.84 -12.50
C ILE A 387 -9.82 -3.02 -10.98
N VAL A 388 -10.42 -2.06 -10.28
CA VAL A 388 -10.58 -2.04 -8.81
C VAL A 388 -11.73 -2.97 -8.41
N VAL A 389 -12.88 -2.84 -9.07
CA VAL A 389 -14.06 -3.67 -8.81
C VAL A 389 -14.95 -3.75 -10.05
N SER A 390 -15.67 -4.86 -10.20
CA SER A 390 -16.74 -5.04 -11.18
C SER A 390 -17.89 -5.76 -10.50
N ASP A 391 -19.06 -5.12 -10.42
CA ASP A 391 -20.24 -5.68 -9.75
C ASP A 391 -21.54 -5.07 -10.30
N GLN A 392 -22.68 -5.52 -9.76
CA GLN A 392 -23.99 -4.98 -10.03
C GLN A 392 -24.06 -3.50 -9.68
N GLY A 393 -24.76 -2.74 -10.53
CA GLY A 393 -24.87 -1.29 -10.38
C GLY A 393 -25.48 -0.87 -9.04
N THR A 394 -26.44 -1.64 -8.52
CA THR A 394 -27.04 -1.41 -7.19
C THR A 394 -26.06 -1.63 -6.04
N THR A 395 -25.18 -2.64 -6.12
CA THR A 395 -24.16 -2.88 -5.09
C THR A 395 -23.17 -1.71 -5.04
N ILE A 396 -22.70 -1.27 -6.21
CA ILE A 396 -21.78 -0.13 -6.29
C ILE A 396 -22.47 1.17 -5.86
N LEU A 397 -23.74 1.37 -6.24
CA LEU A 397 -24.52 2.52 -5.81
C LEU A 397 -24.61 2.60 -4.27
N ASN A 398 -24.89 1.50 -3.58
CA ASN A 398 -24.91 1.45 -2.12
C ASN A 398 -23.57 1.85 -1.47
N VAL A 399 -22.44 1.58 -2.13
CA VAL A 399 -21.12 2.04 -1.67
C VAL A 399 -20.97 3.56 -1.85
N LEU A 400 -21.41 4.08 -3.00
CA LEU A 400 -21.38 5.52 -3.29
C LEU A 400 -22.34 6.30 -2.36
N GLU A 401 -23.49 5.75 -1.99
CA GLU A 401 -24.40 6.34 -1.01
C GLU A 401 -23.74 6.54 0.35
N LYS A 402 -22.85 5.62 0.76
CA LYS A 402 -22.11 5.70 2.02
C LYS A 402 -20.85 6.55 1.95
N PHE A 403 -20.64 7.34 0.89
CA PHE A 403 -19.45 8.17 0.71
C PHE A 403 -19.07 9.00 1.93
N ASP A 404 -20.06 9.59 2.63
CA ASP A 404 -19.80 10.38 3.84
C ASP A 404 -19.10 9.60 4.97
N GLN A 405 -19.20 8.27 4.97
CA GLN A 405 -18.55 7.39 5.95
C GLN A 405 -17.08 7.11 5.63
N TRP A 406 -16.64 7.32 4.39
CA TRP A 406 -15.30 6.95 3.94
C TRP A 406 -14.55 8.05 3.18
N LYS A 407 -15.17 9.21 2.92
CA LYS A 407 -14.54 10.34 2.20
C LYS A 407 -13.27 10.88 2.87
N GLU A 408 -13.23 10.93 4.20
CA GLU A 408 -12.05 11.40 4.96
C GLU A 408 -10.84 10.46 4.76
N ASN A 409 -11.10 9.18 4.52
CA ASN A 409 -10.06 8.18 4.30
C ASN A 409 -9.41 8.32 2.92
N VAL A 410 -10.04 8.98 1.95
CA VAL A 410 -9.53 9.10 0.57
C VAL A 410 -8.20 9.83 0.53
N ARG A 411 -8.00 10.86 1.37
CA ARG A 411 -6.73 11.61 1.46
C ARG A 411 -5.58 10.74 1.98
N VAL A 412 -5.87 9.83 2.90
CA VAL A 412 -4.88 9.04 3.63
C VAL A 412 -4.57 7.73 2.91
N PHE A 413 -5.61 7.04 2.45
CA PHE A 413 -5.51 5.68 1.93
C PHE A 413 -5.67 5.60 0.40
N GLY A 414 -6.23 6.62 -0.24
CA GLY A 414 -6.59 6.62 -1.66
C GLY A 414 -8.05 6.25 -1.90
N PHE A 415 -8.56 6.60 -3.08
CA PHE A 415 -9.97 6.40 -3.44
C PHE A 415 -10.33 4.92 -3.55
N ASP A 416 -9.55 4.14 -4.29
CA ASP A 416 -9.70 2.70 -4.44
C ASP A 416 -9.73 1.95 -3.10
N HIS A 417 -8.78 2.22 -2.22
CA HIS A 417 -8.69 1.56 -0.92
C HIS A 417 -9.89 1.91 -0.03
N SER A 418 -10.27 3.19 0.00
CA SER A 418 -11.41 3.65 0.81
C SER A 418 -12.73 3.10 0.27
N PHE A 419 -12.89 3.08 -1.06
CA PHE A 419 -14.02 2.49 -1.74
C PHE A 419 -14.12 0.99 -1.43
N MET A 420 -13.02 0.24 -1.60
CA MET A 420 -13.00 -1.21 -1.40
C MET A 420 -13.25 -1.61 0.05
N ALA A 421 -12.72 -0.86 1.02
CA ALA A 421 -13.00 -1.08 2.44
C ALA A 421 -14.49 -0.93 2.79
N CYS A 422 -15.21 -0.04 2.09
CA CYS A 422 -16.66 0.09 2.23
C CYS A 422 -17.39 -1.04 1.49
N TYR A 423 -16.96 -1.39 0.28
CA TYR A 423 -17.54 -2.45 -0.54
C TYR A 423 -17.46 -3.83 0.14
N GLU A 424 -16.30 -4.20 0.68
CA GLU A 424 -16.07 -5.49 1.34
C GLU A 424 -16.87 -5.67 2.64
N ARG A 425 -17.33 -4.58 3.27
CA ARG A 425 -18.22 -4.64 4.45
C ARG A 425 -19.69 -4.91 4.08
N GLN A 426 -20.04 -4.88 2.79
CA GLN A 426 -21.41 -5.06 2.31
C GLN A 426 -21.69 -6.46 1.76
N ILE A 427 -20.64 -7.28 1.61
CA ILE A 427 -20.65 -8.66 1.11
C ILE A 427 -20.34 -9.59 2.27
#